data_AF-A0A2V1IJ81-F1
#
_entry.id   AF-A0A2V1IJ81-F1
#
_cell.length_a   1.000
_cell.length_b   1.000
_cell.length_c   1.000
_cell.angle_alpha   90.00
_cell.angle_beta   90.00
_cell.angle_gamma   90.00
#
_symmetry.space_group_name_H-M   'P 1'
#
loop_
_entity.id
_entity.type
_entity.pdbx_description
1 polymer ?
#
loop_
_entity_poly.entity_id
_entity_poly.type
_entity_poly.pdbx_seq_one_letter_code
_entity_poly.pdbx_strand_id
1 'polypeptide(L)'
;MSSNIEIIKKCKWCGKEFVARKTTTEYCSHRCSGLAYKERKRQAKLSEFKAEYSTQIEGKIEIEKLEFLSPSQVCRLLGVSRATVYRYFADNAIATVQFKGKTLVRRQDIDQLFENGHKYLKREKPAREPITEFYTSKEVQEKYGVSNSGMYKIAEREGWPKTQSRGKTLWSRSHVDRYFANQQPKEEINEWYTAADIQAAYGMTLSAIYTLVSKEGIPKKKHGNYVMYSKYHFDLAKGTTAPKEPEYYTYPEAMEKYGLTRDQLHHYLKYHNITRVKKGKYTLILCSELDSLLGSPEI
;
A
#
# COMPACT_ATOMS: atom_id res chain seq x y z
N MET A 1 -20.30 -77.88 2.29
CA MET A 1 -21.48 -78.10 3.15
C MET A 1 -22.12 -76.76 3.46
N SER A 2 -23.19 -76.38 2.75
CA SER A 2 -23.99 -75.21 3.13
C SER A 2 -25.06 -75.69 4.10
N SER A 3 -24.86 -75.48 5.39
CA SER A 3 -25.91 -75.67 6.37
C SER A 3 -27.02 -74.65 6.07
N ASN A 4 -28.22 -75.15 5.74
CA ASN A 4 -29.37 -74.35 5.36
C ASN A 4 -30.04 -73.79 6.63
N ILE A 5 -29.29 -72.95 7.34
CA ILE A 5 -29.69 -72.40 8.64
C ILE A 5 -30.58 -71.19 8.37
N GLU A 6 -31.83 -71.23 8.83
CA GLU A 6 -32.76 -70.11 8.78
C GLU A 6 -33.00 -69.58 10.20
N ILE A 7 -32.59 -68.34 10.46
CA ILE A 7 -32.69 -67.68 11.76
C ILE A 7 -33.56 -66.44 11.62
N ILE A 8 -34.62 -66.33 12.41
CA ILE A 8 -35.44 -65.11 12.46
C ILE A 8 -34.69 -64.05 13.29
N LYS A 9 -34.43 -62.88 12.69
CA LYS A 9 -33.74 -61.75 13.31
C LYS A 9 -34.50 -60.45 13.09
N LYS A 10 -34.29 -59.46 13.98
CA LYS A 10 -34.76 -58.09 13.78
C LYS A 10 -33.71 -57.24 13.08
N CYS A 11 -34.12 -56.49 12.05
CA CYS A 11 -33.25 -55.58 11.31
C CYS A 11 -32.80 -54.41 12.18
N LYS A 12 -31.49 -54.16 12.29
CA LYS A 12 -30.94 -53.04 13.09
C LYS A 12 -31.35 -51.64 12.59
N TRP A 13 -31.84 -51.52 11.36
CA TRP A 13 -32.26 -50.23 10.78
C TRP A 13 -33.76 -49.99 10.88
N CYS A 14 -34.58 -50.92 10.40
CA CYS A 14 -36.04 -50.74 10.32
C CYS A 14 -36.83 -51.53 11.39
N GLY A 15 -36.15 -52.30 12.24
CA GLY A 15 -36.76 -53.06 13.33
C GLY A 15 -37.59 -54.29 12.92
N LYS A 16 -37.87 -54.48 11.62
CA LYS A 16 -38.68 -55.59 11.11
C LYS A 16 -37.97 -56.94 11.24
N GLU A 17 -38.74 -57.98 11.53
CA GLU A 17 -38.28 -59.36 11.55
C GLU A 17 -38.05 -59.88 10.13
N PHE A 18 -36.96 -60.63 9.93
CA PHE A 18 -36.61 -61.22 8.65
C PHE A 18 -35.85 -62.54 8.86
N VAL A 19 -35.92 -63.43 7.86
CA VAL A 19 -35.20 -64.70 7.88
C VAL A 19 -33.78 -64.48 7.35
N ALA A 20 -32.78 -64.69 8.20
CA ALA A 20 -31.38 -64.59 7.88
C ALA A 20 -30.78 -65.99 7.65
N ARG A 21 -30.02 -66.14 6.57
CA ARG A 21 -29.28 -67.37 6.26
C ARG A 21 -27.85 -67.40 6.80
N LYS A 22 -27.38 -66.27 7.37
CA LYS A 22 -26.06 -66.14 7.99
C LYS A 22 -26.17 -65.49 9.37
N THR A 23 -25.32 -65.94 10.29
CA THR A 23 -25.20 -65.35 11.63
C THR A 23 -24.69 -63.91 11.59
N THR A 24 -23.98 -63.50 10.54
CA THR A 24 -23.46 -62.15 10.33
C THR A 24 -24.44 -61.17 9.66
N THR A 25 -25.58 -61.65 9.15
CA THR A 25 -26.57 -60.75 8.53
C THR A 25 -27.33 -59.97 9.60
N GLU A 26 -27.25 -58.63 9.53
CA GLU A 26 -27.82 -57.70 10.52
C GLU A 26 -29.02 -56.89 9.99
N TYR A 27 -29.24 -56.91 8.67
CA TYR A 27 -30.25 -56.08 8.00
C TYR A 27 -31.13 -56.92 7.08
N CYS A 28 -32.42 -56.58 6.98
CA CYS A 28 -33.39 -57.32 6.17
C CYS A 28 -33.23 -57.12 4.65
N SER A 29 -32.51 -56.08 4.21
CA SER A 29 -32.32 -55.77 2.79
C SER A 29 -31.09 -54.90 2.56
N HIS A 30 -30.59 -54.89 1.31
CA HIS A 30 -29.49 -54.01 0.89
C HIS A 30 -29.82 -52.51 1.09
N ARG A 31 -31.10 -52.13 0.99
CA ARG A 31 -31.55 -50.76 1.28
C ARG A 31 -31.28 -50.39 2.74
N CYS A 32 -31.64 -51.27 3.68
CA CYS A 32 -31.45 -51.04 5.11
C CYS A 32 -29.97 -50.99 5.50
N SER A 33 -29.14 -51.88 4.92
CA SER A 33 -27.69 -51.84 5.16
C SER A 33 -27.04 -50.58 4.59
N GLY A 34 -27.46 -50.14 3.40
CA GLY A 34 -26.97 -48.92 2.76
C GLY A 34 -27.32 -47.64 3.55
N LEU A 35 -28.53 -47.56 4.09
CA LEU A 35 -28.94 -46.44 4.95
C LEU A 35 -28.17 -46.42 6.27
N ALA A 36 -28.02 -47.57 6.93
CA ALA A 36 -27.24 -47.69 8.15
C ALA A 36 -25.74 -47.35 7.94
N TYR A 37 -25.17 -47.70 6.78
CA TYR A 37 -23.82 -47.30 6.42
C TYR A 37 -23.68 -45.78 6.25
N LYS A 38 -24.62 -45.14 5.53
CA LYS A 38 -24.64 -43.68 5.34
C LYS A 38 -24.79 -42.94 6.66
N GLU A 39 -25.65 -43.41 7.56
CA GLU A 39 -25.85 -42.81 8.88
C GLU A 39 -24.60 -42.93 9.75
N ARG A 40 -23.94 -44.10 9.79
CA ARG A 40 -22.65 -44.25 10.50
C ARG A 40 -21.58 -43.30 9.96
N LYS A 41 -21.48 -43.13 8.64
CA LYS A 41 -20.54 -42.19 8.03
C LYS A 41 -20.89 -40.73 8.35
N ARG A 42 -22.17 -40.38 8.46
CA ARG A 42 -22.62 -39.05 8.87
C ARG A 42 -22.28 -38.77 10.35
N GLN A 43 -22.52 -39.75 11.23
CA GLN A 43 -22.20 -39.63 12.65
C GLN A 43 -20.70 -39.53 12.90
N ALA A 44 -19.87 -40.30 12.18
CA ALA A 44 -18.41 -40.20 12.26
C ALA A 44 -17.90 -38.79 11.92
N LYS A 45 -18.41 -38.19 10.83
CA LYS A 45 -18.08 -36.80 10.45
C LYS A 45 -18.52 -35.79 11.51
N LEU A 46 -19.70 -35.98 12.11
CA LEU A 46 -20.19 -35.12 13.18
C LEU A 46 -19.34 -35.24 14.45
N SER A 47 -18.87 -36.44 14.80
CA SER A 47 -17.97 -36.63 15.94
C SER A 47 -16.58 -36.05 15.71
N GLU A 48 -16.03 -36.19 14.50
CA GLU A 48 -14.75 -35.57 14.12
C GLU A 48 -14.83 -34.04 14.22
N PHE A 49 -15.88 -33.43 13.66
CA PHE A 49 -16.10 -31.99 13.75
C PHE A 49 -16.29 -31.52 15.21
N LYS A 50 -17.02 -32.28 16.03
CA LYS A 50 -17.20 -31.96 17.46
C LYS A 50 -15.89 -32.04 18.24
N ALA A 51 -15.02 -33.01 17.94
CA ALA A 51 -13.71 -33.14 18.58
C ALA A 51 -12.76 -32.01 18.17
N GLU A 52 -12.71 -31.65 16.89
CA GLU A 52 -11.94 -30.50 16.42
C GLU A 52 -12.40 -29.20 17.08
N TYR A 53 -13.72 -29.01 17.20
CA TYR A 53 -14.31 -27.83 17.81
C TYR A 53 -14.10 -27.77 19.33
N SER A 54 -14.15 -28.89 20.04
CA SER A 54 -13.89 -28.92 21.48
C SER A 54 -12.42 -28.58 21.80
N THR A 55 -11.46 -29.07 21.00
CA THR A 55 -10.04 -28.70 21.16
C THR A 55 -9.79 -27.21 20.92
N GLN A 56 -10.55 -26.57 20.03
CA GLN A 56 -10.48 -25.11 19.82
C GLN A 56 -11.03 -24.30 21.02
N ILE A 57 -11.99 -24.84 21.76
CA ILE A 57 -12.58 -24.19 22.94
C ILE A 57 -11.71 -24.42 24.18
N GLU A 58 -11.25 -25.65 24.43
CA GLU A 58 -10.43 -26.01 25.59
C GLU A 58 -9.03 -25.36 25.56
N GLY A 59 -8.54 -24.97 24.38
CA GLY A 59 -7.31 -24.18 24.22
C GLY A 59 -7.43 -22.72 24.66
N LYS A 60 -8.61 -22.24 25.08
CA LYS A 60 -8.76 -20.93 25.72
C LYS A 60 -8.32 -21.05 27.18
N ILE A 61 -7.01 -21.04 27.41
CA ILE A 61 -6.45 -20.70 28.72
C ILE A 61 -7.12 -19.40 29.17
N GLU A 62 -7.70 -19.39 30.37
CA GLU A 62 -8.27 -18.20 30.98
C GLU A 62 -7.15 -17.18 31.17
N ILE A 63 -7.02 -16.27 30.19
CA ILE A 63 -5.94 -15.27 30.10
C ILE A 63 -5.92 -14.40 31.36
N GLU A 64 -7.09 -14.21 31.98
CA GLU A 64 -7.30 -13.42 33.20
C GLU A 64 -6.54 -13.95 34.42
N LYS A 65 -6.21 -15.25 34.48
CA LYS A 65 -5.50 -15.86 35.61
C LYS A 65 -3.97 -15.84 35.46
N LEU A 66 -3.44 -15.43 34.30
CA LEU A 66 -2.01 -15.43 34.04
C LEU A 66 -1.35 -14.14 34.54
N GLU A 67 -0.32 -14.28 35.37
CA GLU A 67 0.46 -13.14 35.88
C GLU A 67 1.34 -12.51 34.79
N PHE A 68 1.91 -13.34 33.90
CA PHE A 68 2.77 -12.91 32.80
C PHE A 68 2.07 -13.15 31.45
N LEU A 69 2.01 -12.10 30.65
CA LEU A 69 1.27 -12.08 29.39
C LEU A 69 2.21 -11.82 28.23
N SER A 70 2.07 -12.62 27.17
CA SER A 70 2.69 -12.33 25.88
C SER A 70 1.96 -11.19 25.16
N PRO A 71 2.59 -10.50 24.19
CA PRO A 71 1.95 -9.42 23.44
C PRO A 71 0.61 -9.84 22.81
N SER A 72 0.51 -11.09 22.33
CA SER A 72 -0.73 -11.62 21.75
C SER A 72 -1.84 -11.83 22.80
N GLN A 73 -1.47 -12.20 24.04
CA GLN A 73 -2.43 -12.31 25.14
C GLN A 73 -2.86 -10.92 25.64
N VAL A 74 -1.93 -9.95 25.72
CA VAL A 74 -2.25 -8.55 26.03
C VAL A 74 -3.24 -7.97 25.02
N CYS A 75 -3.06 -8.25 23.72
CA CYS A 75 -4.02 -7.83 22.68
C CYS A 75 -5.43 -8.38 22.93
N ARG A 76 -5.53 -9.65 23.33
CA ARG A 76 -6.82 -10.29 23.63
C ARG A 76 -7.44 -9.73 24.91
N LEU A 77 -6.63 -9.46 25.93
CA LEU A 77 -7.05 -8.91 27.21
C LEU A 77 -7.58 -7.48 27.07
N LEU A 78 -6.83 -6.61 26.37
CA LEU A 78 -7.16 -5.20 26.21
C LEU A 78 -8.06 -4.90 25.00
N GLY A 79 -8.27 -5.88 24.11
CA GLY A 79 -9.04 -5.69 22.87
C GLY A 79 -8.36 -4.78 21.84
N VAL A 80 -7.03 -4.64 21.88
CA VAL A 80 -6.27 -3.75 20.98
C VAL A 80 -5.40 -4.51 19.98
N SER A 81 -5.00 -3.84 18.90
CA SER A 81 -4.09 -4.42 17.90
C SER A 81 -2.68 -4.64 18.45
N ARG A 82 -1.95 -5.62 17.90
CA ARG A 82 -0.52 -5.85 18.23
C ARG A 82 0.33 -4.60 18.00
N ALA A 83 0.06 -3.85 16.93
CA ALA A 83 0.79 -2.62 16.63
C ALA A 83 0.57 -1.55 17.72
N THR A 84 -0.63 -1.47 18.29
CA THR A 84 -0.89 -0.59 19.44
C THR A 84 -0.08 -1.02 20.66
N VAL A 85 -0.09 -2.30 21.00
CA VAL A 85 0.69 -2.83 22.13
C VAL A 85 2.19 -2.54 21.97
N TYR A 86 2.76 -2.79 20.79
CA TYR A 86 4.18 -2.48 20.54
C TYR A 86 4.49 -0.98 20.56
N ARG A 87 3.56 -0.10 20.18
CA ARG A 87 3.74 1.36 20.35
C ARG A 87 3.82 1.73 21.83
N TYR A 88 2.94 1.19 22.67
CA TYR A 88 3.02 1.38 24.12
C TYR A 88 4.34 0.84 24.71
N PHE A 89 4.88 -0.25 24.17
CA PHE A 89 6.20 -0.76 24.59
C PHE A 89 7.34 0.16 24.16
N ALA A 90 7.30 0.69 22.93
CA ALA A 90 8.29 1.63 22.42
C ALA A 90 8.26 2.97 23.17
N ASP A 91 7.07 3.44 23.55
CA ASP A 91 6.86 4.64 24.35
C ASP A 91 7.21 4.43 25.84
N ASN A 92 7.61 3.20 26.25
CA ASN A 92 7.85 2.78 27.64
C ASN A 92 6.65 3.03 28.59
N ALA A 93 5.45 3.08 28.02
CA ALA A 93 4.20 3.29 28.73
C ALA A 93 3.83 2.11 29.65
N ILE A 94 4.17 0.90 29.20
CA ILE A 94 3.96 -0.35 29.93
C ILE A 94 5.34 -0.92 30.19
N ALA A 95 5.66 -1.21 31.46
CA ALA A 95 6.92 -1.86 31.79
C ALA A 95 6.95 -3.26 31.16
N THR A 96 7.93 -3.53 30.30
CA THR A 96 8.05 -4.79 29.57
C THR A 96 9.46 -5.35 29.62
N VAL A 97 9.55 -6.69 29.55
CA VAL A 97 10.84 -7.39 29.51
C VAL A 97 10.94 -8.19 28.21
N GLN A 98 11.99 -7.92 27.44
CA GLN A 98 12.31 -8.66 26.23
C GLN A 98 13.37 -9.72 26.52
N PHE A 99 12.98 -10.98 26.42
CA PHE A 99 13.87 -12.14 26.40
C PHE A 99 14.27 -12.46 24.96
N LYS A 100 15.32 -13.26 24.78
CA LYS A 100 15.71 -13.79 23.46
C LYS A 100 14.58 -14.63 22.87
N GLY A 101 13.84 -14.06 21.92
CA GLY A 101 12.72 -14.69 21.22
C GLY A 101 11.34 -14.53 21.86
N LYS A 102 11.19 -13.87 23.02
CA LYS A 102 9.89 -13.66 23.68
C LYS A 102 9.83 -12.33 24.42
N THR A 103 8.67 -11.68 24.39
CA THR A 103 8.38 -10.50 25.23
C THR A 103 7.31 -10.88 26.23
N LEU A 104 7.48 -10.47 27.49
CA LEU A 104 6.50 -10.70 28.55
C LEU A 104 6.21 -9.40 29.28
N VAL A 105 4.97 -9.27 29.74
CA VAL A 105 4.44 -8.14 30.48
C VAL A 105 3.73 -8.67 31.73
N ARG A 106 3.96 -8.04 32.88
CA ARG A 106 3.21 -8.40 34.09
C ARG A 106 1.81 -7.79 34.04
N ARG A 107 0.81 -8.53 34.54
CA ARG A 107 -0.57 -8.04 34.63
C ARG A 107 -0.66 -6.73 35.43
N GLN A 108 0.10 -6.63 36.52
CA GLN A 108 0.18 -5.44 37.37
C GLN A 108 0.68 -4.21 36.61
N ASP A 109 1.68 -4.36 35.73
CA ASP A 109 2.21 -3.24 34.94
C ASP A 109 1.17 -2.72 33.92
N ILE A 110 0.26 -3.60 33.47
CA ILE A 110 -0.88 -3.21 32.62
C ILE A 110 -1.95 -2.51 33.46
N ASP A 111 -2.23 -2.96 34.68
CA ASP A 111 -3.20 -2.27 35.56
C ASP A 111 -2.67 -0.89 36.00
N GLN A 112 -1.37 -0.79 36.29
CA GLN A 112 -0.68 0.47 36.54
C GLN A 112 -0.78 1.46 35.39
N LEU A 113 -0.93 1.01 34.13
CA LEU A 113 -1.18 1.91 33.00
C LEU A 113 -2.46 2.72 33.18
N PHE A 114 -3.50 2.08 33.75
CA PHE A 114 -4.79 2.70 34.03
C PHE A 114 -4.76 3.53 35.32
N GLU A 115 -4.01 3.09 36.34
CA GLU A 115 -3.87 3.80 37.62
C GLU A 115 -2.98 5.04 37.51
N ASN A 116 -1.79 4.90 36.92
CA ASN A 116 -0.81 5.98 36.75
C ASN A 116 -1.07 6.83 35.50
N GLY A 117 -2.09 6.46 34.72
CA GLY A 117 -2.72 7.30 33.72
C GLY A 117 -1.79 7.66 32.58
N HIS A 118 -1.70 6.79 31.57
CA HIS A 118 -1.51 7.25 30.20
C HIS A 118 -2.73 8.09 29.79
N LYS A 119 -2.77 9.34 30.29
CA LYS A 119 -3.90 10.24 30.09
C LYS A 119 -4.12 10.40 28.60
N TYR A 120 -5.38 10.29 28.18
CA TYR A 120 -5.74 10.51 26.79
C TYR A 120 -5.39 11.95 26.40
N LEU A 121 -4.27 12.12 25.70
CA LEU A 121 -3.93 13.39 25.07
C LEU A 121 -4.74 13.49 23.79
N LYS A 122 -5.78 14.34 23.81
CA LYS A 122 -6.50 14.71 22.61
C LYS A 122 -5.49 15.35 21.66
N ARG A 123 -5.21 14.68 20.53
CA ARG A 123 -4.40 15.27 19.46
C ARG A 123 -5.15 16.49 18.93
N GLU A 124 -4.70 17.68 19.31
CA GLU A 124 -5.21 18.90 18.73
C GLU A 124 -4.91 18.89 17.23
N LYS A 125 -5.89 19.27 16.42
CA LYS A 125 -5.63 19.48 15.00
C LYS A 125 -4.69 20.68 14.90
N PRO A 126 -3.61 20.61 14.09
CA PRO A 126 -2.76 21.78 13.90
C PRO A 126 -3.61 22.96 13.44
N ALA A 127 -3.41 24.12 14.07
CA ALA A 127 -4.07 25.34 13.66
C ALA A 127 -3.72 25.62 12.19
N ARG A 128 -4.73 25.93 11.37
CA ARG A 128 -4.50 26.30 9.98
C ARG A 128 -3.87 27.69 9.97
N GLU A 129 -2.68 27.82 9.39
CA GLU A 129 -2.04 29.12 9.19
C GLU A 129 -2.95 30.02 8.33
N PRO A 130 -3.13 31.30 8.70
CA PRO A 130 -3.95 32.22 7.94
C PRO A 130 -3.29 32.46 6.57
N ILE A 131 -4.09 32.38 5.50
CA ILE A 131 -3.61 32.66 4.15
C ILE A 131 -3.42 34.17 4.02
N THR A 132 -2.18 34.62 3.92
CA THR A 132 -1.80 36.04 3.80
C THR A 132 -1.65 36.47 2.34
N GLU A 133 -1.13 35.59 1.49
CA GLU A 133 -0.80 35.91 0.10
C GLU A 133 -1.87 35.42 -0.87
N PHE A 134 -2.35 36.36 -1.68
CA PHE A 134 -3.37 36.11 -2.70
C PHE A 134 -2.96 36.63 -4.07
N TYR A 135 -3.39 35.92 -5.11
CA TYR A 135 -3.37 36.38 -6.49
C TYR A 135 -4.75 36.85 -6.94
N THR A 136 -4.78 37.87 -7.80
CA THR A 136 -5.98 38.20 -8.55
C THR A 136 -6.19 37.21 -9.70
N SER A 137 -7.45 37.01 -10.12
CA SER A 137 -7.74 36.17 -11.30
C SER A 137 -6.96 36.58 -12.56
N LYS A 138 -6.57 37.85 -12.70
CA LYS A 138 -5.79 38.33 -13.85
C LYS A 138 -4.32 37.95 -13.74
N GLU A 139 -3.72 38.12 -12.56
CA GLU A 139 -2.33 37.71 -12.29
C GLU A 139 -2.12 36.22 -12.55
N VAL A 140 -3.08 35.37 -12.18
CA VAL A 140 -3.02 33.93 -12.47
C VAL A 140 -3.04 33.67 -13.98
N GLN A 141 -3.87 34.40 -14.74
CA GLN A 141 -3.95 34.25 -16.20
C GLN A 141 -2.64 34.68 -16.88
N GLU A 142 -2.06 35.80 -16.45
CA GLU A 142 -0.82 36.35 -17.01
C GLU A 142 0.39 35.48 -16.65
N LYS A 143 0.50 35.05 -15.38
CA LYS A 143 1.62 34.24 -14.89
C LYS A 143 1.64 32.83 -15.48
N TYR A 144 0.47 32.19 -15.59
CA TYR A 144 0.36 30.78 -15.96
C TYR A 144 -0.23 30.53 -17.35
N GLY A 145 -0.62 31.57 -18.09
CA GLY A 145 -1.18 31.45 -19.44
C GLY A 145 -2.49 30.66 -19.51
N VAL A 146 -3.27 30.64 -18.41
CA VAL A 146 -4.52 29.87 -18.33
C VAL A 146 -5.71 30.75 -18.69
N SER A 147 -6.69 30.22 -19.44
CA SER A 147 -7.94 30.92 -19.71
C SER A 147 -8.75 31.16 -18.43
N ASN A 148 -9.46 32.29 -18.31
CA ASN A 148 -10.27 32.61 -17.14
C ASN A 148 -11.24 31.46 -16.74
N SER A 149 -12.00 30.93 -17.70
CA SER A 149 -12.93 29.80 -17.46
C SER A 149 -12.22 28.52 -17.02
N GLY A 150 -11.04 28.23 -17.58
CA GLY A 150 -10.20 27.11 -17.17
C GLY A 150 -9.69 27.26 -15.73
N MET A 151 -9.26 28.46 -15.34
CA MET A 151 -8.81 28.74 -13.97
C MET A 151 -9.93 28.48 -12.96
N TYR A 152 -11.16 28.95 -13.21
CA TYR A 152 -12.29 28.70 -12.31
C TYR A 152 -12.62 27.20 -12.17
N LYS A 153 -12.58 26.44 -13.27
CA LYS A 153 -12.79 24.98 -13.22
C LYS A 153 -11.70 24.25 -12.42
N ILE A 154 -10.45 24.69 -12.56
CA ILE A 154 -9.33 24.14 -11.78
C ILE A 154 -9.53 24.48 -10.29
N ALA A 155 -9.83 25.74 -9.97
CA ALA A 155 -10.04 26.17 -8.59
C ALA A 155 -11.19 25.43 -7.89
N GLU A 156 -12.27 25.12 -8.61
CA GLU A 156 -13.40 24.34 -8.10
C GLU A 156 -13.02 22.88 -7.86
N ARG A 157 -12.30 22.25 -8.79
CA ARG A 157 -11.86 20.85 -8.67
C ARG A 157 -10.86 20.65 -7.52
N GLU A 158 -9.91 21.58 -7.37
CA GLU A 158 -8.84 21.50 -6.36
C GLU A 158 -9.23 22.14 -5.01
N GLY A 159 -10.38 22.84 -4.95
CA GLY A 159 -10.87 23.48 -3.73
C GLY A 159 -10.01 24.66 -3.26
N TRP A 160 -9.56 25.52 -4.18
CA TRP A 160 -8.72 26.67 -3.82
C TRP A 160 -9.47 27.70 -2.96
N PRO A 161 -8.91 28.11 -1.80
CA PRO A 161 -9.48 29.18 -1.00
C PRO A 161 -9.60 30.48 -1.79
N LYS A 162 -10.82 31.05 -1.81
CA LYS A 162 -11.13 32.31 -2.47
C LYS A 162 -11.65 33.34 -1.49
N THR A 163 -11.19 34.57 -1.63
CA THR A 163 -11.68 35.74 -0.89
C THR A 163 -12.10 36.80 -1.91
N GLN A 164 -13.16 37.55 -1.65
CA GLN A 164 -13.56 38.67 -2.50
C GLN A 164 -13.12 39.98 -1.84
N SER A 165 -12.39 40.82 -2.58
CA SER A 165 -12.00 42.15 -2.14
C SER A 165 -12.25 43.15 -3.24
N ARG A 166 -13.02 44.22 -2.95
CA ARG A 166 -13.33 45.32 -3.88
C ARG A 166 -13.82 44.84 -5.26
N GLY A 167 -14.70 43.83 -5.30
CA GLY A 167 -15.26 43.26 -6.53
C GLY A 167 -14.31 42.35 -7.33
N LYS A 168 -13.08 42.12 -6.88
CA LYS A 168 -12.12 41.18 -7.47
C LYS A 168 -12.08 39.88 -6.67
N THR A 169 -12.01 38.74 -7.35
CA THR A 169 -11.77 37.45 -6.71
C THR A 169 -10.28 37.25 -6.50
N LEU A 170 -9.90 36.95 -5.25
CA LEU A 170 -8.55 36.67 -4.80
C LEU A 170 -8.41 35.18 -4.48
N TRP A 171 -7.29 34.59 -4.89
CA TRP A 171 -6.99 33.16 -4.76
C TRP A 171 -5.72 32.96 -3.94
N SER A 172 -5.67 31.95 -3.08
CA SER A 172 -4.45 31.67 -2.31
C SER A 172 -3.24 31.39 -3.21
N ARG A 173 -2.19 32.20 -3.08
CA ARG A 173 -0.94 32.06 -3.85
C ARG A 173 -0.30 30.69 -3.71
N SER A 174 -0.22 30.18 -2.47
CA SER A 174 0.34 28.85 -2.18
C SER A 174 -0.38 27.71 -2.92
N HIS A 175 -1.72 27.77 -3.01
CA HIS A 175 -2.50 26.72 -3.67
C HIS A 175 -2.35 26.77 -5.19
N VAL A 176 -2.33 27.98 -5.76
CA VAL A 176 -2.09 28.21 -7.18
C VAL A 176 -0.70 27.73 -7.57
N ASP A 177 0.35 28.20 -6.88
CA ASP A 177 1.74 27.87 -7.18
C ASP A 177 2.00 26.36 -7.03
N ARG A 178 1.48 25.71 -5.97
CA ARG A 178 1.61 24.26 -5.78
C ARG A 178 0.97 23.46 -6.91
N TYR A 179 -0.21 23.86 -7.37
CA TYR A 179 -0.89 23.16 -8.45
C TYR A 179 -0.10 23.23 -9.75
N PHE A 180 0.39 24.41 -10.14
CA PHE A 180 1.15 24.57 -11.37
C PHE A 180 2.55 23.95 -11.28
N ALA A 181 3.21 23.99 -10.12
CA ALA A 181 4.48 23.31 -9.89
C ALA A 181 4.34 21.79 -10.07
N ASN A 182 3.27 21.18 -9.56
CA ASN A 182 2.98 19.76 -9.75
C ASN A 182 2.69 19.39 -11.22
N GLN A 183 2.38 20.37 -12.07
CA GLN A 183 1.99 20.16 -13.47
C GLN A 183 3.15 20.39 -14.46
N GLN A 184 4.24 21.01 -14.02
CA GLN A 184 5.42 21.22 -14.85
C GLN A 184 6.16 19.89 -15.09
N PRO A 185 6.67 19.64 -16.31
CA PRO A 185 7.55 18.49 -16.57
C PRO A 185 8.78 18.56 -15.66
N LYS A 186 9.18 17.41 -15.10
CA LYS A 186 10.34 17.32 -14.18
C LYS A 186 11.69 17.53 -14.88
N GLU A 187 11.72 17.43 -16.20
CA GLU A 187 12.91 17.57 -17.03
C GLU A 187 12.74 18.81 -17.92
N GLU A 188 13.79 19.61 -18.05
CA GLU A 188 13.85 20.75 -18.96
C GLU A 188 13.81 20.27 -20.41
N ILE A 189 12.60 20.13 -20.95
CA ILE A 189 12.40 19.69 -22.34
C ILE A 189 12.66 20.89 -23.25
N ASN A 190 13.85 20.91 -23.84
CA ASN A 190 14.28 21.95 -24.78
C ASN A 190 13.70 21.76 -26.19
N GLU A 191 13.39 20.52 -26.58
CA GLU A 191 12.96 20.19 -27.94
C GLU A 191 11.52 19.67 -27.99
N TRP A 192 10.71 20.29 -28.85
CA TRP A 192 9.29 20.01 -29.00
C TRP A 192 8.95 19.74 -30.47
N TYR A 193 8.12 18.74 -30.72
CA TYR A 193 7.50 18.47 -32.02
C TYR A 193 6.06 18.96 -32.06
N THR A 194 5.64 19.51 -33.21
CA THR A 194 4.21 19.62 -33.52
C THR A 194 3.68 18.28 -34.05
N ALA A 195 2.35 18.10 -34.00
CA ALA A 195 1.73 16.93 -34.62
C ALA A 195 2.10 16.81 -36.11
N ALA A 196 2.18 17.93 -36.84
CA ALA A 196 2.56 17.95 -38.25
C ALA A 196 4.02 17.50 -38.47
N ASP A 197 4.95 17.93 -37.61
CA ASP A 197 6.35 17.51 -37.68
C ASP A 197 6.49 15.99 -37.46
N ILE A 198 5.70 15.42 -36.54
CA ILE A 198 5.68 13.97 -36.29
C ILE A 198 5.12 13.22 -37.49
N GLN A 199 4.07 13.74 -38.14
CA GLN A 199 3.54 13.14 -39.36
C GLN A 199 4.59 13.12 -40.48
N ALA A 200 5.35 14.20 -40.64
CA ALA A 200 6.40 14.30 -41.65
C ALA A 200 7.61 13.40 -41.31
N ALA A 201 8.05 13.37 -40.04
CA ALA A 201 9.22 12.61 -39.62
C ALA A 201 8.98 11.09 -39.58
N TYR A 202 7.79 10.66 -39.15
CA TYR A 202 7.50 9.24 -38.87
C TYR A 202 6.42 8.63 -39.77
N GLY A 203 5.83 9.41 -40.68
CA GLY A 203 4.76 8.93 -41.58
C GLY A 203 3.50 8.46 -40.84
N MET A 204 3.29 8.89 -39.59
CA MET A 204 2.18 8.43 -38.76
C MET A 204 0.90 9.22 -39.03
N THR A 205 -0.25 8.56 -38.89
CA THR A 205 -1.56 9.25 -38.87
C THR A 205 -1.75 10.01 -37.56
N LEU A 206 -2.48 11.13 -37.59
CA LEU A 206 -2.82 11.92 -36.37
C LEU A 206 -3.41 11.06 -35.23
N SER A 207 -4.30 10.12 -35.56
CA SER A 207 -4.90 9.21 -34.57
C SER A 207 -3.84 8.37 -33.85
N ALA A 208 -2.93 7.74 -34.61
CA ALA A 208 -1.84 6.95 -34.05
C ALA A 208 -0.90 7.78 -33.15
N ILE A 209 -0.64 9.05 -33.49
CA ILE A 209 0.14 9.97 -32.66
C ILE A 209 -0.58 10.19 -31.32
N TYR A 210 -1.87 10.51 -31.33
CA TYR A 210 -2.63 10.76 -30.11
C TYR A 210 -2.75 9.51 -29.22
N THR A 211 -2.95 8.33 -29.82
CA THR A 211 -2.98 7.06 -29.08
C THR A 211 -1.64 6.79 -28.42
N LEU A 212 -0.52 6.98 -29.12
CA LEU A 212 0.81 6.75 -28.58
C LEU A 212 1.13 7.73 -27.44
N VAL A 213 0.85 9.02 -27.63
CA VAL A 213 1.03 10.05 -26.60
C VAL A 213 0.22 9.73 -25.34
N SER A 214 -1.03 9.28 -25.50
CA SER A 214 -1.87 8.94 -24.36
C SER A 214 -1.42 7.66 -23.66
N LYS A 215 -0.87 6.69 -24.39
CA LYS A 215 -0.42 5.41 -23.84
C LYS A 215 0.89 5.55 -23.06
N GLU A 216 1.85 6.29 -23.61
CA GLU A 216 3.18 6.46 -23.02
C GLU A 216 3.27 7.67 -22.07
N GLY A 217 2.19 8.47 -21.94
CA GLY A 217 2.15 9.60 -21.03
C GLY A 217 3.11 10.74 -21.40
N ILE A 218 3.33 10.96 -22.71
CA ILE A 218 4.32 11.93 -23.20
C ILE A 218 3.95 13.36 -22.75
N PRO A 219 4.88 14.11 -22.13
CA PRO A 219 4.68 15.50 -21.77
C PRO A 219 4.25 16.35 -22.98
N LYS A 220 3.19 17.14 -22.80
CA LYS A 220 2.62 18.00 -23.84
C LYS A 220 2.49 19.44 -23.34
N LYS A 221 2.80 20.39 -24.23
CA LYS A 221 2.65 21.83 -23.98
C LYS A 221 1.70 22.42 -25.00
N LYS A 222 0.77 23.27 -24.54
CA LYS A 222 -0.12 24.02 -25.43
C LYS A 222 0.52 25.37 -25.73
N HIS A 223 0.68 25.69 -27.02
CA HIS A 223 1.17 27.00 -27.47
C HIS A 223 0.21 27.53 -28.54
N GLY A 224 -0.63 28.50 -28.15
CA GLY A 224 -1.71 29.00 -29.00
C GLY A 224 -2.75 27.92 -29.33
N ASN A 225 -3.02 27.71 -30.62
CA ASN A 225 -3.98 26.70 -31.10
C ASN A 225 -3.37 25.30 -31.29
N TYR A 226 -2.04 25.17 -31.19
CA TYR A 226 -1.34 23.91 -31.45
C TYR A 226 -0.85 23.27 -30.14
N VAL A 227 -0.84 21.94 -30.14
CA VAL A 227 -0.27 21.13 -29.05
C VAL A 227 1.07 20.59 -29.52
N MET A 228 2.09 20.80 -28.71
CA MET A 228 3.43 20.29 -28.95
C MET A 228 3.74 19.16 -27.98
N TYR A 229 4.51 18.18 -28.43
CA TYR A 229 4.95 17.01 -27.68
C TYR A 229 6.46 17.04 -27.52
N SER A 230 6.97 16.52 -26.40
CA SER A 230 8.41 16.37 -26.21
C SER A 230 9.02 15.49 -27.30
N LYS A 231 10.03 16.01 -28.00
CA LYS A 231 10.74 15.26 -29.04
C LYS A 231 11.45 14.04 -28.47
N TYR A 232 12.20 14.22 -27.38
CA TYR A 232 12.93 13.14 -26.71
C TYR A 232 12.03 11.98 -26.27
N HIS A 233 10.93 12.26 -25.56
CA HIS A 233 10.03 11.20 -25.09
C HIS A 233 9.25 10.54 -26.24
N PHE A 234 8.98 11.28 -27.32
CA PHE A 234 8.33 10.72 -28.51
C PHE A 234 9.27 9.78 -29.28
N ASP A 235 10.52 10.18 -29.48
CA ASP A 235 11.54 9.35 -30.13
C ASP A 235 11.86 8.10 -29.30
N LEU A 236 11.86 8.22 -27.97
CA LEU A 236 11.99 7.11 -27.02
C LEU A 236 10.82 6.11 -27.19
N ALA A 237 9.58 6.61 -27.24
CA ALA A 237 8.39 5.78 -27.43
C ALA A 237 8.38 5.05 -28.79
N LYS A 238 9.05 5.62 -29.80
CA LYS A 238 9.22 5.01 -31.12
C LYS A 238 10.43 4.07 -31.22
N GLY A 239 11.32 4.08 -30.23
CA GLY A 239 12.56 3.31 -30.23
C GLY A 239 13.64 3.86 -31.16
N THR A 240 13.51 5.10 -31.63
CA THR A 240 14.49 5.76 -32.51
C THR A 240 15.71 6.24 -31.72
N THR A 241 15.50 6.63 -30.46
CA THR A 241 16.55 7.04 -29.52
C THR A 241 16.68 6.00 -28.42
N ALA A 242 17.92 5.63 -28.08
CA ALA A 242 18.19 4.84 -26.89
C ALA A 242 17.80 5.67 -25.65
N PRO A 243 17.26 5.03 -24.59
CA PRO A 243 17.03 5.72 -23.32
C PRO A 243 18.32 6.39 -22.88
N LYS A 244 18.27 7.67 -22.51
CA LYS A 244 19.41 8.37 -21.91
C LYS A 244 19.92 7.48 -20.78
N GLU A 245 21.13 6.95 -20.95
CA GLU A 245 21.70 6.08 -19.93
C GLU A 245 21.73 6.86 -18.62
N PRO A 246 21.26 6.28 -17.51
CA PRO A 246 21.34 6.95 -16.22
C PRO A 246 22.79 7.36 -15.99
N GLU A 247 23.02 8.67 -15.94
CA GLU A 247 24.34 9.21 -15.65
C GLU A 247 24.68 8.79 -14.21
N TYR A 248 25.88 8.26 -14.03
CA TYR A 248 26.37 7.87 -12.71
C TYR A 248 27.65 8.62 -12.39
N TYR A 249 27.75 9.14 -11.17
CA TYR A 249 29.02 9.60 -10.63
C TYR A 249 29.78 8.43 -10.01
N THR A 250 31.08 8.42 -10.21
CA THR A 250 31.99 7.72 -9.32
C THR A 250 32.14 8.50 -8.00
N TYR A 251 32.57 7.82 -6.94
CA TYR A 251 32.83 8.47 -5.66
C TYR A 251 33.78 9.69 -5.76
N PRO A 252 34.91 9.61 -6.49
CA PRO A 252 35.81 10.76 -6.66
C PRO A 252 35.14 11.95 -7.37
N GLU A 253 34.40 11.70 -8.45
CA GLU A 253 33.69 12.75 -9.21
C GLU A 253 32.61 13.43 -8.35
N ALA A 254 31.86 12.65 -7.57
CA ALA A 254 30.86 13.19 -6.63
C ALA A 254 31.49 14.03 -5.51
N MET A 255 32.67 13.63 -5.02
CA MET A 255 33.41 14.39 -4.00
C MET A 255 33.91 15.72 -4.55
N GLU A 256 34.42 15.73 -5.79
CA GLU A 256 34.95 16.94 -6.44
C GLU A 256 33.84 17.93 -6.78
N LYS A 257 32.70 17.45 -7.31
CA LYS A 257 31.56 18.31 -7.69
C LYS A 257 30.92 19.01 -6.48
N TYR A 258 30.78 18.31 -5.37
CA TYR A 258 30.07 18.81 -4.18
C TYR A 258 30.99 19.28 -3.04
N GLY A 259 32.31 19.18 -3.20
CA GLY A 259 33.28 19.51 -2.15
C GLY A 259 33.10 18.69 -0.87
N LEU A 260 32.56 17.48 -0.97
CA LEU A 260 32.28 16.61 0.18
C LEU A 260 33.42 15.61 0.43
N THR A 261 33.68 15.34 1.70
CA THR A 261 34.55 14.21 2.08
C THR A 261 33.87 12.87 1.80
N ARG A 262 34.67 11.82 1.62
CA ARG A 262 34.19 10.46 1.35
C ARG A 262 33.16 9.97 2.38
N ASP A 263 33.40 10.29 3.66
CA ASP A 263 32.57 9.82 4.76
C ASP A 263 31.25 10.61 4.86
N GLN A 264 31.26 11.91 4.55
CA GLN A 264 30.04 12.71 4.40
C GLN A 264 29.19 12.17 3.25
N LEU A 265 29.79 11.94 2.08
CA LEU A 265 29.08 11.35 0.94
C LEU A 265 28.49 9.98 1.29
N HIS A 266 29.24 9.11 1.98
CA HIS A 266 28.73 7.82 2.43
C HIS A 266 27.56 7.94 3.44
N HIS A 267 27.62 8.93 4.34
CA HIS A 267 26.52 9.21 5.27
C HIS A 267 25.24 9.61 4.54
N TYR A 268 25.32 10.57 3.60
CA TYR A 268 24.17 11.03 2.82
C TYR A 268 23.56 9.91 1.98
N LEU A 269 24.39 9.11 1.30
CA LEU A 269 23.93 7.96 0.51
C LEU A 269 23.18 6.93 1.37
N LYS A 270 23.66 6.68 2.59
CA LYS A 270 23.03 5.72 3.53
C LYS A 270 21.74 6.28 4.12
N TYR A 271 21.71 7.57 4.47
CA TYR A 271 20.56 8.19 5.14
C TYR A 271 19.39 8.41 4.17
N HIS A 272 19.67 8.82 2.94
CA HIS A 272 18.66 9.11 1.92
C HIS A 272 18.36 7.94 0.96
N ASN A 273 18.94 6.77 1.19
CA ASN A 273 18.74 5.55 0.39
C ASN A 273 18.95 5.76 -1.13
N ILE A 274 19.98 6.53 -1.50
CA ILE A 274 20.29 6.81 -2.91
C ILE A 274 20.69 5.52 -3.63
N THR A 275 20.19 5.35 -4.85
CA THR A 275 20.46 4.18 -5.70
C THR A 275 21.93 4.10 -6.08
N ARG A 276 22.51 2.92 -5.87
CA ARG A 276 23.93 2.63 -6.13
C ARG A 276 24.11 1.31 -6.86
N VAL A 277 24.89 1.34 -7.93
CA VAL A 277 25.21 0.16 -8.76
C VAL A 277 26.69 -0.15 -8.62
N LYS A 278 27.03 -1.40 -8.31
CA LYS A 278 28.43 -1.84 -8.29
C LYS A 278 28.84 -2.31 -9.69
N LYS A 279 29.79 -1.62 -10.33
CA LYS A 279 30.46 -2.09 -11.55
C LYS A 279 31.93 -2.41 -11.21
N GLY A 280 32.19 -3.68 -10.90
CA GLY A 280 33.53 -4.16 -10.53
C GLY A 280 34.05 -3.52 -9.24
N LYS A 281 35.21 -2.85 -9.32
CA LYS A 281 35.85 -2.14 -8.19
C LYS A 281 35.13 -0.84 -7.81
N TYR A 282 34.38 -0.26 -8.73
CA TYR A 282 33.76 1.05 -8.54
C TYR A 282 32.30 0.92 -8.10
N THR A 283 31.89 1.80 -7.19
CA THR A 283 30.48 2.01 -6.86
C THR A 283 30.02 3.27 -7.57
N LEU A 284 29.00 3.12 -8.39
CA LEU A 284 28.37 4.17 -9.18
C LEU A 284 27.13 4.67 -8.45
N ILE A 285 27.01 6.00 -8.34
CA ILE A 285 25.92 6.71 -7.66
C ILE A 285 25.07 7.37 -8.73
N LEU A 286 23.75 7.23 -8.67
CA LEU A 286 22.86 7.85 -9.66
C LEU A 286 22.94 9.39 -9.58
N CYS A 287 23.33 10.05 -10.67
CA CYS A 287 23.53 11.50 -10.71
C CYS A 287 22.26 12.27 -10.34
N SER A 288 21.11 11.91 -10.91
CA SER A 288 19.85 12.63 -10.71
C SER A 288 19.38 12.67 -9.25
N GLU A 289 19.58 11.58 -8.50
CA GLU A 289 19.21 11.51 -7.08
C GLU A 289 20.20 12.26 -6.20
N LEU A 290 21.50 12.19 -6.51
CA LEU A 290 22.52 12.93 -5.77
C LEU A 290 22.39 14.44 -6.03
N ASP A 291 22.16 14.82 -7.28
CA ASP A 291 21.99 16.22 -7.70
C ASP A 291 20.71 16.82 -7.12
N SER A 292 19.61 16.07 -7.03
CA SER A 292 18.40 16.54 -6.33
C SER A 292 18.59 16.69 -4.82
N LEU A 293 19.54 15.97 -4.22
CA LEU A 293 19.79 16.01 -2.79
C LEU A 293 20.76 17.13 -2.39
N LEU A 294 21.81 17.30 -3.18
CA LEU A 294 22.93 18.20 -2.91
C LEU A 294 22.92 19.44 -3.79
N GLY A 295 22.06 19.48 -4.81
CA GLY A 295 21.82 20.66 -5.63
C GLY A 295 21.35 21.81 -4.75
N SER A 296 22.02 22.95 -4.87
CA SER A 296 21.57 24.17 -4.20
C SER A 296 20.15 24.50 -4.66
N PRO A 297 19.25 24.96 -3.78
CA PRO A 297 17.99 25.53 -4.24
C PRO A 297 18.33 26.69 -5.17
N GLU A 298 17.87 26.61 -6.42
CA GLU A 298 17.92 27.75 -7.33
C GLU A 298 17.16 28.90 -6.66
N ILE A 299 17.88 29.99 -6.38
CA ILE A 299 17.33 31.26 -5.87
C ILE A 299 16.93 32.12 -7.07
#